data_AF-A0A7I9ZER2-F1
#
_entry.id   AF-A0A7I9ZER2-F1
#
_cell.length_a   1.000
_cell.length_b   1.000
_cell.length_c   1.000
_cell.angle_alpha   90.00
_cell.angle_beta   90.00
_cell.angle_gamma   90.00
#
_symmetry.space_group_name_H-M   'P 1'
#
loop_
_entity.id
_entity.type
_entity.pdbx_description
1 polymer ?
#
loop_
_entity_poly.entity_id
_entity_poly.type
_entity_poly.pdbx_seq_one_letter_code
_entity_poly.pdbx_strand_id
1 'polypeptide(L)' 'MSRLAVADDLAVGRLHAVHIPKLDLRRKFRAIWVGGRTPPAGAIRDLLSHIISR' A
#
# COMPACT_ATOMS: atom_id res chain seq x y z
N MET A 1 2.36 -6.18 -10.21
CA MET A 1 2.26 -6.88 -8.92
C MET A 1 2.97 -6.04 -7.85
N SER A 2 2.44 -5.98 -6.61
CA SER A 2 3.08 -5.29 -5.48
C SER A 2 3.53 -6.33 -4.45
N ARG A 3 4.60 -6.05 -3.70
CA ARG A 3 5.04 -6.92 -2.57
C ARG A 3 3.92 -7.11 -1.54
N LEU A 4 3.06 -6.11 -1.36
CA LEU A 4 1.91 -6.20 -0.45
C LEU A 4 0.91 -7.29 -0.87
N ALA A 5 0.74 -7.53 -2.16
CA ALA A 5 -0.23 -8.50 -2.69
C ALA A 5 0.22 -9.97 -2.54
N VAL A 6 1.50 -10.21 -2.24
CA VAL A 6 2.11 -11.55 -2.12
C VAL A 6 2.76 -11.75 -0.76
N ALA A 7 2.45 -10.88 0.22
CA ALA A 7 3.10 -10.90 1.52
C ALA A 7 2.90 -12.24 2.24
N ASP A 8 1.69 -12.79 2.17
CA ASP A 8 1.36 -14.06 2.81
C ASP A 8 2.07 -15.23 2.12
N ASP A 9 2.10 -15.26 0.79
CA ASP A 9 2.81 -16.29 0.03
C ASP A 9 4.33 -16.26 0.30
N LEU A 10 4.90 -15.07 0.51
CA LEU A 10 6.29 -14.92 0.94
C LEU A 10 6.49 -15.40 2.38
N ALA A 11 5.54 -15.10 3.28
CA ALA A 11 5.62 -15.48 4.69
C ALA A 11 5.53 -17.00 4.91
N VAL A 12 4.65 -17.68 4.14
CA VAL A 12 4.48 -19.14 4.20
C VAL A 12 5.45 -19.91 3.29
N GLY A 13 6.33 -19.21 2.56
CA GLY A 13 7.32 -19.82 1.69
C GLY A 13 6.79 -20.43 0.40
N ARG A 14 5.57 -20.07 -0.03
CA ARG A 14 5.04 -20.45 -1.35
C ARG A 14 5.76 -19.71 -2.48
N LEU A 15 6.24 -18.49 -2.18
CA LEU A 15 7.05 -17.67 -3.09
C LEU A 15 8.38 -17.30 -2.44
N HIS A 16 9.39 -17.09 -3.30
CA HIS A 16 10.70 -16.55 -2.90
C HIS A 16 10.95 -15.19 -3.57
N ALA A 17 11.47 -14.24 -2.81
CA ALA A 17 11.86 -12.95 -3.33
C ALA A 17 13.29 -13.01 -3.91
N VAL A 18 13.42 -12.78 -5.21
CA VAL A 18 14.73 -12.67 -5.88
C VAL A 18 15.12 -11.20 -6.00
N HIS A 19 16.28 -10.84 -5.44
CA HIS A 19 16.81 -9.48 -5.54
C HIS A 19 17.50 -9.28 -6.89
N ILE A 20 17.03 -8.30 -7.67
CA ILE A 20 17.68 -7.87 -8.91
C ILE A 20 18.38 -6.53 -8.64
N PRO A 21 19.73 -6.49 -8.61
CA PRO A 21 20.46 -5.26 -8.37
C PRO A 21 20.08 -4.16 -9.35
N LYS A 22 20.01 -2.92 -8.87
CA LYS A 22 19.69 -1.71 -9.65
C LYS A 22 18.26 -1.62 -10.20
N LEU A 23 17.40 -2.62 -9.97
CA LEU A 23 15.99 -2.56 -10.33
C LEU A 23 15.14 -2.07 -9.14
N ASP A 24 14.73 -0.80 -9.17
CA ASP A 24 13.82 -0.23 -8.18
C ASP A 24 12.39 -0.17 -8.72
N LEU A 25 11.51 -1.00 -8.15
CA LEU A 25 10.08 -1.05 -8.49
C LEU A 25 9.19 -0.43 -7.41
N ARG A 26 9.74 0.32 -6.44
CA ARG A 26 8.97 0.98 -5.39
C ARG A 26 8.01 2.01 -5.97
N ARG A 27 6.81 2.08 -5.40
CA ARG A 27 5.74 3.01 -5.83
C ARG A 27 5.12 3.64 -4.60
N LYS A 28 4.70 4.90 -4.72
CA LYS A 28 3.95 5.57 -3.66
C LYS A 28 2.50 5.08 -3.69
N PHE A 29 2.01 4.55 -2.56
CA PHE A 29 0.60 4.27 -2.38
C PHE A 29 -0.12 5.57 -2.04
N ARG A 30 -1.17 5.91 -2.78
CA ARG A 30 -1.86 7.21 -2.69
C ARG A 30 -3.36 6.97 -2.48
N ALA A 31 -3.92 7.65 -1.49
CA ALA A 31 -5.36 7.81 -1.37
C ALA A 31 -5.82 8.96 -2.29
N ILE A 32 -6.84 8.70 -3.10
CA ILE A 32 -7.40 9.66 -4.06
C ILE A 32 -8.92 9.67 -3.87
N TRP A 33 -9.51 10.86 -3.88
CA TRP A 33 -10.94 11.07 -3.77
C TRP A 33 -11.36 12.26 -4.62
N VAL A 34 -12.66 12.39 -4.85
CA VAL A 34 -13.24 13.54 -5.55
C VAL A 34 -13.36 14.72 -4.58
N GLY A 35 -12.94 15.91 -5.02
CA GLY A 35 -13.08 17.15 -4.26
C GLY A 35 -11.74 17.75 -3.82
N GLY A 36 -11.76 18.53 -2.73
CA GLY A 36 -10.61 19.28 -2.25
C GLY A 36 -9.54 18.43 -1.57
N ARG A 37 -8.50 19.11 -1.07
CA ARG A 37 -7.33 18.48 -0.40
C ARG A 37 -7.65 17.74 0.89
N THR A 38 -8.80 18.02 1.51
CA THR A 38 -9.25 17.37 2.74
C THR A 38 -10.29 16.31 2.37
N PRO A 39 -10.10 15.04 2.73
CA PRO A 39 -11.08 14.00 2.44
C PRO A 39 -12.42 14.33 3.10
N PRO A 40 -13.57 14.01 2.48
CA PRO A 40 -14.89 14.22 3.07
C PRO A 40 -15.01 13.58 4.45
N ALA A 41 -15.79 14.18 5.36
CA ALA A 41 -16.02 13.61 6.68
C ALA A 41 -16.74 12.25 6.58
N GLY A 42 -16.49 11.38 7.57
CA GLY A 42 -17.07 10.03 7.64
C GLY A 42 -16.07 8.92 7.33
N ALA A 43 -16.59 7.74 6.98
CA ALA A 43 -15.84 6.48 6.94
C ALA A 43 -14.53 6.54 6.13
N ILE A 44 -14.49 7.30 5.03
CA ILE A 44 -13.27 7.46 4.22
C ILE A 44 -12.19 8.20 5.02
N ARG A 45 -12.52 9.31 5.68
CA ARG A 45 -11.56 10.07 6.50
C ARG A 45 -11.11 9.24 7.71
N ASP A 46 -12.02 8.48 8.31
CA ASP A 46 -11.71 7.62 9.46
C ASP A 46 -10.75 6.49 9.07
N LEU A 47 -11.01 5.85 7.92
CA LEU A 47 -10.11 4.86 7.34
C LEU A 47 -8.73 5.45 7.03
N LEU A 48 -8.67 6.63 6.42
CA LEU A 48 -7.39 7.28 6.13
C LEU A 48 -6.63 7.63 7.41
N SER A 49 -7.33 8.10 8.44
CA SER A 49 -6.73 8.38 9.75
C SER A 49 -6.15 7.10 10.36
N HIS A 50 -6.88 5.98 10.27
CA HIS A 50 -6.40 4.67 10.76
C HIS A 50 -5.18 4.15 10.00
N ILE A 51 -5.14 4.33 8.68
CA ILE A 51 -4.04 3.87 7.84
C ILE A 51 -2.79 4.74 8.06
N ILE A 52 -2.94 6.05 8.28
CA ILE A 52 -1.82 6.99 8.45
C ILE A 52 -1.23 6.92 9.86
N SER A 53 -2.01 6.55 10.88
CA SER A 53 -1.53 6.46 12.27
C SER A 53 -0.69 5.21 12.56
N ARG A 54 -0.56 4.27 11.61
CA ARG A 54 0.22 3.04 11.73
C ARG A 54 1.50 3.15 10.91
#